data_AF-A0A6P7QU78-F1
#
_entry.id   AF-A0A6P7QU78-F1
#
_cell.length_a   1.000
_cell.length_b   1.000
_cell.length_c   1.000
_cell.angle_alpha   90.00
_cell.angle_beta   90.00
_cell.angle_gamma   90.00
#
_symmetry.space_group_name_H-M   'P 1'
#
loop_
_entity.id
_entity.type
_entity.pdbx_description
1 polymer ?
#
loop_
_entity_poly.entity_id
_entity_poly.type
_entity_poly.pdbx_seq_one_letter_code
_entity_poly.pdbx_strand_id
1 'polypeptide(L)'
;MLMRKGQESTEPVPGQKGKKKPVEQRDFIGVDSTGKRLLFMANEADLDEELVIKGSILQKHPRIHFHTGLVDAHLYCLKKYVVDFLMENRSITSIRSELIPYLVRKQFSSASSQQRQEDKEEDLKKKELKSLDIYSFITKDNTLTLAPYDACWNAFRGGDKWEDLSRSQVRCYVHIMKEGLCSRVSTLGLYMEANRQVPKLLSVLCPEESMIHPSAQIVNKHLIGVDSLIGPDTQIGEKSSIKRSVIGSSCVIRDRTSITNCLLMNSVTVEEGSSIHGSVICNNAVIETGAEIKDCLVGSGQRIEAKAKRMNEVIVGNDQLMEI
;
A
#
# COMPACT_ATOMS: atom_id res chain seq x y z
N MET A 1 1.91 6.46 -8.26
CA MET A 1 1.76 7.65 -7.38
C MET A 1 2.56 7.38 -6.12
N LEU A 2 3.23 8.38 -5.56
CA LEU A 2 4.01 8.22 -4.34
C LEU A 2 3.40 9.03 -3.21
N MET A 3 3.49 8.50 -1.99
CA MET A 3 3.04 9.14 -0.77
C MET A 3 4.17 9.15 0.25
N ARG A 4 4.09 10.05 1.24
CA ARG A 4 5.02 9.99 2.36
C ARG A 4 4.71 8.76 3.21
N LYS A 5 5.75 8.09 3.68
CA LYS A 5 5.62 7.01 4.65
C LYS A 5 4.90 7.57 5.89
N GLY A 6 3.77 6.97 6.25
CA GLY A 6 3.10 7.27 7.52
C GLY A 6 4.03 6.97 8.70
N GLN A 7 3.78 7.57 9.87
CA GLN A 7 4.54 7.21 11.07
C GLN A 7 4.41 5.71 11.32
N GLU A 8 5.54 5.00 11.42
CA GLU A 8 5.53 3.59 11.79
C GLU A 8 4.99 3.47 13.21
N SER A 9 3.95 2.66 13.38
CA SER A 9 3.38 2.38 14.69
C SER A 9 4.44 1.70 15.57
N THR A 10 4.80 2.34 16.70
CA THR A 10 5.70 1.77 17.72
C THR A 10 5.09 0.59 18.49
N GLU A 11 3.84 0.23 18.19
CA GLU A 11 3.12 -0.82 18.88
C GLU A 11 3.35 -2.19 18.25
N PRO A 12 3.46 -3.26 19.06
CA PRO A 12 3.70 -4.60 18.57
C PRO A 12 2.52 -5.07 17.71
N VAL A 13 2.83 -5.66 16.55
CA VAL A 13 1.82 -6.32 15.73
C VAL A 13 1.33 -7.58 16.47
N PRO A 14 0.01 -7.79 16.59
CA PRO A 14 -0.54 -8.94 17.31
C PRO A 14 -0.05 -10.26 16.72
N GLY A 15 0.21 -11.24 17.59
CA GLY A 15 0.59 -12.60 17.19
C GLY A 15 2.06 -12.79 16.81
N GLN A 16 2.92 -11.76 16.87
CA GLN A 16 4.36 -11.94 16.64
C GLN A 16 5.08 -12.39 17.92
N LYS A 17 5.57 -13.63 17.93
CA LYS A 17 6.52 -14.10 18.95
C LYS A 17 7.92 -13.53 18.68
N GLY A 18 8.24 -12.44 19.37
CA GLY A 18 9.60 -11.90 19.47
C GLY A 18 9.77 -10.50 18.90
N LYS A 19 10.74 -9.76 19.45
CA LYS A 19 11.17 -8.42 18.98
C LYS A 19 11.97 -8.53 17.67
N LYS A 20 11.37 -9.00 16.58
CA LYS A 20 11.96 -8.79 15.26
C LYS A 20 11.63 -7.35 14.87
N LYS A 21 12.65 -6.48 14.88
CA LYS A 21 12.51 -5.18 14.22
C LYS A 21 11.98 -5.46 12.81
N PRO A 22 10.92 -4.77 12.35
CA PRO A 22 10.54 -4.87 10.95
C PRO A 22 11.79 -4.51 10.14
N VAL A 23 12.18 -5.40 9.22
CA VAL A 23 13.21 -5.08 8.24
C VAL A 23 12.60 -3.94 7.42
N GLU A 24 13.05 -2.71 7.68
CA GLU A 24 12.63 -1.55 6.93
C GLU A 24 13.07 -1.77 5.48
N GLN A 25 12.15 -2.22 4.62
CA GLN A 25 12.37 -2.15 3.18
C GLN A 25 12.23 -0.69 2.80
N ARG A 26 13.34 -0.04 2.44
CA ARG A 26 13.34 1.34 1.98
C ARG A 26 13.34 1.39 0.47
N ASP A 27 12.62 2.37 -0.06
CA ASP A 27 12.59 2.64 -1.49
C ASP A 27 13.47 3.85 -1.80
N PHE A 28 14.36 3.71 -2.77
CA PHE A 28 15.17 4.80 -3.28
C PHE A 28 14.52 5.39 -4.53
N ILE A 29 14.04 6.62 -4.42
CA ILE A 29 13.32 7.30 -5.49
C ILE A 29 14.07 8.56 -5.89
N GLY A 30 14.59 8.57 -7.12
CA GLY A 30 15.24 9.72 -7.73
C GLY A 30 14.28 10.50 -8.62
N VAL A 31 14.04 11.76 -8.29
CA VAL A 31 13.21 12.68 -9.07
C VAL A 31 14.03 13.86 -9.60
N ASP A 32 13.54 14.47 -10.68
CA ASP A 32 14.10 15.71 -11.20
C ASP A 32 13.91 16.89 -10.22
N SER A 33 14.66 17.97 -10.44
CA SER A 33 14.52 19.29 -9.80
C SER A 33 13.08 19.81 -9.69
N THR A 34 12.23 19.50 -10.68
CA THR A 34 10.81 19.90 -10.66
C THR A 34 9.92 19.00 -9.79
N GLY A 35 10.42 17.82 -9.40
CA GLY A 35 9.68 16.82 -8.60
C GLY A 35 8.57 16.08 -9.36
N LYS A 36 8.52 16.21 -10.70
CA LYS A 36 7.45 15.60 -11.53
C LYS A 36 7.94 14.46 -12.41
N ARG A 37 9.24 14.41 -12.74
CA ARG A 37 9.82 13.38 -13.60
C ARG A 37 10.53 12.34 -12.75
N LEU A 38 10.24 11.06 -13.02
CA LEU A 38 10.91 9.95 -12.37
C LEU A 38 12.19 9.63 -13.14
N LEU A 39 13.32 9.61 -12.44
CA LEU A 39 14.64 9.35 -13.02
C LEU A 39 15.21 8.02 -12.54
N PHE A 40 14.89 7.62 -11.31
CA PHE A 40 15.37 6.38 -10.70
C PHE A 40 14.36 5.83 -9.69
N MET A 41 14.19 4.51 -9.66
CA MET A 41 13.40 3.81 -8.66
C MET A 41 14.01 2.42 -8.44
N ALA A 42 14.37 2.11 -7.21
CA ALA A 42 14.84 0.78 -6.80
C ALA A 42 14.49 0.54 -5.32
N ASN A 43 14.24 -0.72 -4.97
CA ASN A 43 14.09 -1.14 -3.59
C ASN A 43 15.47 -1.45 -3.00
N GLU A 44 15.66 -1.23 -1.70
CA GLU A 44 16.85 -1.63 -0.96
C GLU A 44 17.16 -3.12 -1.11
N ALA A 45 16.13 -3.97 -1.20
CA ALA A 45 16.32 -5.41 -1.38
C ALA A 45 16.89 -5.81 -2.75
N ASP A 46 16.74 -4.95 -3.76
CA ASP A 46 17.22 -5.17 -5.13
C ASP A 46 18.58 -4.49 -5.38
N LEU A 47 19.08 -3.75 -4.38
CA LEU A 47 20.36 -3.06 -4.44
C LEU A 47 21.40 -3.83 -3.64
N ASP A 48 22.61 -3.85 -4.17
CA ASP A 48 23.80 -4.26 -3.42
C ASP A 48 24.21 -3.13 -2.45
N GLU A 49 25.49 -3.05 -2.07
CA GLU A 49 26.01 -2.00 -1.19
C GLU A 49 26.02 -0.59 -1.83
N GLU A 50 25.83 -0.49 -3.15
CA GLU A 50 25.97 0.76 -3.91
C GLU A 50 24.77 1.05 -4.83
N LEU A 51 24.46 2.34 -4.98
CA LEU A 51 23.43 2.83 -5.91
C LEU A 51 24.07 3.24 -7.24
N VAL A 52 23.76 2.49 -8.31
CA VAL A 52 24.35 2.71 -9.65
C VAL A 52 23.45 3.61 -10.51
N ILE A 53 23.94 4.81 -10.84
CA ILE A 53 23.26 5.76 -11.75
C ILE A 53 24.03 5.83 -13.07
N LYS A 54 23.33 5.65 -14.19
CA LYS A 54 23.92 5.82 -15.52
C LYS A 54 24.28 7.29 -15.76
N GLY A 55 25.50 7.57 -16.18
CA GLY A 55 25.96 8.92 -16.53
C GLY A 55 25.11 9.61 -17.61
N SER A 56 24.48 8.85 -18.51
CA SER A 56 23.54 9.40 -19.51
C SER A 56 22.31 10.06 -18.90
N ILE A 57 21.91 9.66 -17.70
CA ILE A 57 20.83 10.31 -16.94
C ILE A 57 21.32 11.67 -16.43
N LEU A 58 22.52 11.70 -15.83
CA LEU A 58 23.14 12.92 -15.29
C LEU A 58 23.48 13.97 -16.36
N GLN A 59 23.80 13.52 -17.58
CA GLN A 59 24.03 14.43 -18.71
C GLN A 59 22.76 15.19 -19.13
N LYS A 60 21.59 14.55 -19.03
CA LYS A 60 20.29 15.16 -19.38
C LYS A 60 19.65 15.88 -18.20
N HIS A 61 19.80 15.32 -17.00
CA HIS A 61 19.25 15.82 -15.74
C HIS A 61 20.39 15.99 -14.73
N PRO A 62 21.05 17.16 -14.70
CA PRO A 62 22.24 17.37 -13.86
C PRO A 62 21.91 17.46 -12.36
N ARG A 63 20.64 17.58 -12.00
CA ARG A 63 20.17 17.66 -10.61
C ARG A 63 19.12 16.57 -10.37
N ILE A 64 19.42 15.65 -9.47
CA ILE A 64 18.53 14.57 -9.05
C ILE A 64 18.31 14.68 -7.55
N HIS A 65 17.05 14.71 -7.12
CA HIS A 65 16.67 14.66 -5.72
C HIS A 65 16.30 13.22 -5.33
N PHE A 66 16.98 12.67 -4.34
CA PHE A 66 16.68 11.36 -3.80
C PHE A 66 15.77 11.47 -2.58
N HIS A 67 14.72 10.64 -2.58
CA HIS A 67 13.79 10.50 -1.48
C HIS A 67 13.76 9.03 -1.04
N THR A 68 13.94 8.81 0.27
CA THR A 68 13.87 7.48 0.92
C THR A 68 12.61 7.30 1.78
N GLY A 69 11.96 8.39 2.17
CA GLY A 69 10.75 8.38 2.98
C GLY A 69 9.44 8.31 2.18
N LEU A 70 9.50 7.87 0.92
CA LEU A 70 8.34 7.75 0.04
C LEU A 70 7.96 6.28 -0.10
N VAL A 71 6.65 6.03 -0.11
CA VAL A 71 6.04 4.72 -0.34
C VAL A 71 5.17 4.79 -1.58
N ASP A 72 5.08 3.68 -2.29
CA ASP A 72 4.24 3.57 -3.47
C ASP A 72 2.80 3.18 -3.13
N ALA A 73 1.88 3.99 -3.65
CA ALA A 73 0.44 3.84 -3.49
C ALA A 73 -0.20 2.86 -4.50
N HIS A 74 0.59 2.26 -5.41
CA HIS A 74 0.12 1.32 -6.45
C HIS A 74 -0.92 1.89 -7.44
N LEU A 75 -1.04 3.22 -7.51
CA LEU A 75 -1.82 3.89 -8.54
C LEU A 75 -0.94 4.23 -9.74
N TYR A 76 -1.18 3.56 -10.87
CA TYR A 76 -0.47 3.75 -12.13
C TYR A 76 -1.44 4.13 -13.25
N CYS A 77 -1.04 5.07 -14.09
CA CYS A 77 -1.74 5.42 -15.32
C CYS A 77 -0.81 5.11 -16.50
N LEU A 78 -1.16 4.12 -17.31
CA LEU A 78 -0.33 3.65 -18.42
C LEU A 78 -1.01 3.94 -19.76
N LYS A 79 -0.22 4.29 -20.79
CA LYS A 79 -0.73 4.40 -22.17
C LYS A 79 -1.00 2.99 -22.73
N LYS A 80 -1.97 2.88 -23.65
CA LYS A 80 -2.44 1.59 -24.22
C LYS A 80 -1.31 0.72 -24.77
N TYR A 81 -0.32 1.29 -25.46
CA TYR A 81 0.81 0.55 -26.00
C TYR A 81 1.66 -0.17 -24.93
N VAL A 82 1.68 0.35 -23.70
CA VAL A 82 2.39 -0.30 -22.57
C VAL A 82 1.64 -1.55 -22.15
N VAL A 83 0.31 -1.53 -22.21
CA VAL A 83 -0.54 -2.69 -21.92
C VAL A 83 -0.37 -3.74 -23.02
N ASP A 84 -0.27 -3.34 -24.28
CA ASP A 84 -0.01 -4.26 -25.40
C ASP A 84 1.37 -4.93 -25.28
N PHE A 85 2.38 -4.18 -24.86
CA PHE A 85 3.69 -4.73 -24.53
C PHE A 85 3.62 -5.77 -23.39
N LEU A 86 2.82 -5.52 -22.35
CA LEU A 86 2.64 -6.47 -21.24
C LEU A 86 1.92 -7.76 -21.68
N MET A 87 0.98 -7.67 -22.64
CA MET A 87 0.26 -8.84 -23.15
C MET A 87 1.20 -9.81 -23.89
N GLU A 88 2.15 -9.26 -24.65
CA GLU A 88 3.14 -10.06 -25.39
C GLU A 88 4.28 -10.54 -24.48
N ASN A 89 4.64 -9.76 -23.45
CA ASN A 89 5.79 -10.05 -22.62
C ASN A 89 5.40 -10.67 -21.26
N ARG A 90 5.25 -12.01 -21.24
CA ARG A 90 4.86 -12.78 -20.04
C ARG A 90 5.93 -12.89 -18.96
N SER A 91 7.12 -12.33 -19.18
CA SER A 91 8.21 -12.34 -18.19
C SER A 91 7.97 -11.41 -17.01
N ILE A 92 7.09 -10.41 -17.19
CA ILE A 92 6.84 -9.38 -16.19
C ILE A 92 5.74 -9.85 -15.23
N THR A 93 6.08 -9.99 -13.96
CA THR A 93 5.18 -10.40 -12.87
C THR A 93 4.74 -9.22 -12.01
N SER A 94 5.61 -8.23 -11.82
CA SER A 94 5.37 -7.08 -10.95
C SER A 94 5.47 -5.77 -11.72
N ILE A 95 4.37 -5.01 -11.75
CA ILE A 95 4.36 -3.66 -12.32
C ILE A 95 5.40 -2.79 -11.60
N ARG A 96 5.42 -2.86 -10.27
CA ARG A 96 6.27 -2.02 -9.42
C ARG A 96 7.76 -2.32 -9.58
N SER A 97 8.14 -3.59 -9.46
CA SER A 97 9.55 -4.00 -9.36
C SER A 97 10.21 -4.17 -10.71
N GLU A 98 9.44 -4.52 -11.75
CA GLU A 98 10.01 -4.86 -13.05
C GLU A 98 9.61 -3.84 -14.12
N LEU A 99 8.31 -3.59 -14.29
CA LEU A 99 7.84 -2.71 -15.36
C LEU A 99 8.29 -1.26 -15.16
N ILE A 100 8.08 -0.68 -13.98
CA ILE A 100 8.44 0.74 -13.74
C ILE A 100 9.95 0.97 -13.90
N PRO A 101 10.86 0.18 -13.29
CA PRO A 101 12.29 0.34 -13.51
C PRO A 101 12.72 0.07 -14.97
N TYR A 102 12.05 -0.84 -15.67
CA TYR A 102 12.28 -1.04 -17.12
C TYR A 102 11.91 0.20 -17.94
N LEU A 103 10.72 0.79 -17.72
CA LEU A 103 10.26 2.00 -18.42
C LEU A 103 11.16 3.20 -18.13
N VAL A 104 11.59 3.37 -16.88
CA VAL A 104 12.51 4.45 -16.47
C VAL A 104 13.88 4.28 -17.15
N ARG A 105 14.39 3.06 -17.26
CA ARG A 105 15.64 2.79 -18.00
C ARG A 105 15.49 3.08 -19.50
N LYS A 106 14.36 2.69 -20.10
CA LYS A 106 14.10 2.93 -21.53
C LYS A 106 13.93 4.42 -21.84
N GLN A 107 13.37 5.24 -20.94
CA GLN A 107 13.26 6.70 -21.11
C GLN A 107 14.58 7.39 -21.54
N PHE A 108 15.72 6.86 -21.13
CA PHE A 108 17.05 7.41 -21.45
C PHE A 108 17.82 6.62 -22.52
N SER A 109 17.28 5.50 -22.98
CA SER A 109 17.82 4.71 -24.09
C SER A 109 17.30 5.29 -25.40
N SER A 110 18.20 5.62 -26.34
CA SER A 110 17.80 5.98 -27.70
C SER A 110 17.43 4.73 -28.49
N ALA A 111 16.31 4.77 -29.23
CA ALA A 111 15.95 3.71 -30.19
C ALA A 111 17.05 3.44 -31.24
N SER A 112 17.94 4.39 -31.49
CA SER A 112 19.11 4.26 -32.38
C SER A 112 20.26 3.42 -31.82
N SER A 113 20.20 3.00 -30.55
CA SER A 113 21.24 2.14 -29.96
C SER A 113 21.14 0.68 -30.41
N GLN A 114 20.01 0.26 -30.97
CA GLN A 114 19.81 -1.13 -31.41
C GLN A 114 20.35 -1.38 -32.83
N GLN A 115 20.24 -0.40 -33.74
CA GLN A 115 20.82 -0.52 -35.08
C GLN A 115 22.36 -0.58 -35.09
N ARG A 116 23.05 -0.05 -34.07
CA ARG A 116 24.52 -0.13 -33.99
C ARG A 116 25.06 -1.42 -33.41
N GLN A 117 24.20 -2.25 -32.82
CA GLN A 117 24.58 -3.53 -32.23
C GLN A 117 24.38 -4.69 -33.23
N GLU A 118 23.45 -4.53 -34.19
CA GLU A 118 23.21 -5.48 -35.28
C GLU A 118 24.45 -5.64 -36.20
N ASP A 119 25.23 -4.59 -36.45
CA ASP A 119 26.38 -4.65 -37.37
C ASP A 119 27.65 -5.30 -36.78
N LYS A 120 27.65 -5.73 -35.51
CA LYS A 120 28.84 -6.34 -34.85
C LYS A 120 28.62 -7.76 -34.31
N GLU A 121 27.41 -8.30 -34.43
CA GLU A 121 27.05 -9.64 -33.95
C GLU A 121 26.68 -10.61 -35.09
N GLU A 122 27.20 -10.40 -36.31
CA GLU A 122 27.32 -11.48 -37.29
C GLU A 122 28.56 -12.33 -37.01
N ASP A 123 28.60 -13.01 -35.87
CA ASP A 123 29.20 -14.35 -35.74
C ASP A 123 29.08 -14.83 -34.28
N LEU A 124 28.01 -15.56 -33.98
CA LEU A 124 27.99 -16.83 -33.26
C LEU A 124 26.54 -17.16 -32.84
N LYS A 125 25.97 -18.14 -33.53
CA LYS A 125 24.62 -18.68 -33.30
C LYS A 125 24.43 -19.13 -31.84
N LYS A 126 23.38 -18.61 -31.19
CA LYS A 126 22.38 -19.39 -30.45
C LYS A 126 21.09 -18.60 -30.28
N LYS A 127 19.99 -19.24 -30.69
CA LYS A 127 18.59 -18.79 -30.56
C LYS A 127 18.26 -18.39 -29.12
N GLU A 128 18.11 -17.11 -28.87
CA GLU A 128 17.26 -16.60 -27.79
C GLU A 128 16.19 -15.69 -28.42
N LEU A 129 14.97 -15.75 -27.88
CA LEU A 129 13.80 -15.08 -28.42
C LEU A 129 14.10 -13.60 -28.68
N LYS A 130 13.74 -13.10 -29.86
CA LYS A 130 13.71 -11.65 -30.16
C LYS A 130 12.98 -10.95 -29.01
N SER A 131 13.70 -10.21 -28.18
CA SER A 131 13.10 -9.42 -27.11
C SER A 131 12.27 -8.32 -27.76
N LEU A 132 10.96 -8.53 -27.82
CA LEU A 132 10.00 -7.52 -28.26
C LEU A 132 10.17 -6.32 -27.33
N ASP A 133 10.81 -5.27 -27.83
CA ASP A 133 11.13 -4.08 -27.05
C ASP A 133 9.95 -3.11 -27.09
N ILE A 134 9.73 -2.35 -26.00
CA ILE A 134 8.57 -1.45 -25.91
C ILE A 134 8.43 -0.47 -27.08
N TYR A 135 9.53 -0.12 -27.75
CA TYR A 135 9.56 0.74 -28.92
C TYR A 135 8.81 0.18 -30.13
N SER A 136 8.66 -1.14 -30.27
CA SER A 136 7.91 -1.73 -31.38
C SER A 136 6.40 -1.52 -31.25
N PHE A 137 5.91 -1.35 -30.03
CA PHE A 137 4.49 -1.14 -29.71
C PHE A 137 4.09 0.34 -29.74
N ILE A 138 5.08 1.24 -29.76
CA ILE A 138 4.78 2.65 -29.98
C ILE A 138 4.39 2.79 -31.44
N THR A 139 3.09 2.89 -31.71
CA THR A 139 2.59 3.30 -33.02
C THR A 139 3.36 4.55 -33.41
N LYS A 140 4.12 4.46 -34.50
CA LYS A 140 4.52 5.64 -35.25
C LYS A 140 3.22 6.21 -35.79
N ASP A 141 2.52 7.01 -35.00
CA ASP A 141 1.49 7.87 -35.54
C ASP A 141 2.19 8.68 -36.63
N ASN A 142 1.80 8.38 -37.87
CA ASN A 142 2.24 9.10 -39.03
C ASN A 142 2.17 10.59 -38.72
N THR A 143 3.32 11.22 -38.87
CA THR A 143 3.46 12.65 -39.10
C THR A 143 2.24 13.19 -39.85
N LEU A 144 1.40 13.99 -39.18
CA LEU A 144 0.82 15.25 -39.70
C LEU A 144 -0.28 15.88 -38.83
N THR A 145 -0.73 15.27 -37.73
CA THR A 145 -1.62 15.96 -36.78
C THR A 145 -1.26 15.59 -35.34
N LEU A 146 -0.22 16.24 -34.80
CA LEU A 146 -0.01 16.28 -33.35
C LEU A 146 -1.23 16.98 -32.73
N ALA A 147 -2.18 16.20 -32.22
CA ALA A 147 -3.35 16.76 -31.56
C ALA A 147 -2.87 17.71 -30.43
N PRO A 148 -3.38 18.96 -30.34
CA PRO A 148 -2.94 19.94 -29.34
C PRO A 148 -3.03 19.44 -27.89
N TYR A 149 -3.83 18.39 -27.65
CA TYR A 149 -4.08 17.81 -26.35
C TYR A 149 -2.88 17.04 -25.77
N ASP A 150 -2.13 16.29 -26.59
CA ASP A 150 -0.92 15.55 -26.17
C ASP A 150 0.26 16.52 -25.90
N ALA A 151 0.27 17.68 -26.58
CA ALA A 151 1.24 18.74 -26.34
C ALA A 151 0.94 19.52 -25.04
N CYS A 152 -0.32 19.71 -24.67
CA CYS A 152 -0.69 20.48 -23.47
C CYS A 152 -0.22 19.82 -22.16
N TRP A 153 -0.32 18.51 -22.01
CA TRP A 153 0.15 17.86 -20.78
C TRP A 153 1.68 17.92 -20.63
N ASN A 154 2.39 17.83 -21.76
CA ASN A 154 3.85 17.82 -21.81
C ASN A 154 4.46 19.23 -21.70
N ALA A 155 3.84 20.25 -22.29
CA ALA A 155 4.36 21.62 -22.33
C ALA A 155 4.13 22.42 -21.04
N PHE A 156 3.04 22.18 -20.31
CA PHE A 156 2.68 23.02 -19.15
C PHE A 156 3.23 22.53 -17.80
N ARG A 157 3.92 21.37 -17.73
CA ARG A 157 4.40 20.83 -16.44
C ARG A 157 5.90 20.58 -16.33
N GLY A 158 6.62 20.35 -17.41
CA GLY A 158 8.08 20.14 -17.39
C GLY A 158 8.77 21.19 -18.25
N GLY A 159 9.81 21.84 -17.72
CA GLY A 159 10.65 22.80 -18.46
C GLY A 159 11.51 22.14 -19.54
N ASP A 160 11.04 21.06 -20.15
CA ASP A 160 11.71 20.36 -21.23
C ASP A 160 11.60 21.22 -22.51
N LYS A 161 12.75 21.63 -23.07
CA LYS A 161 12.80 22.33 -24.35
C LYS A 161 12.21 21.43 -25.45
N TRP A 162 11.57 22.02 -26.45
CA TRP A 162 10.93 21.36 -27.59
C TRP A 162 11.81 20.27 -28.27
N GLU A 163 13.13 20.41 -28.21
CA GLU A 163 14.10 19.47 -28.78
C GLU A 163 14.15 18.11 -28.05
N ASP A 164 14.01 18.09 -26.72
CA ASP A 164 13.92 16.85 -25.93
C ASP A 164 12.58 16.13 -26.13
N LEU A 165 11.57 16.87 -26.60
CA LEU A 165 10.24 16.35 -26.86
C LEU A 165 10.25 15.29 -27.97
N SER A 166 11.19 15.41 -28.92
CA SER A 166 11.29 14.59 -30.13
C SER A 166 12.11 13.30 -29.96
N ARG A 167 12.96 13.21 -28.91
CA ARG A 167 13.96 12.13 -28.79
C ARG A 167 13.64 11.04 -27.77
N SER A 168 12.79 11.31 -26.78
CA SER A 168 12.40 10.35 -25.75
C SER A 168 10.94 9.95 -25.95
N GLN A 169 10.74 8.78 -26.56
CA GLN A 169 9.43 8.25 -26.95
C GLN A 169 8.64 7.69 -25.74
N VAL A 170 9.35 7.32 -24.66
CA VAL A 170 8.78 6.84 -23.39
C VAL A 170 9.12 7.83 -22.28
N ARG A 171 8.12 8.29 -21.53
CA ARG A 171 8.30 9.21 -20.40
C ARG A 171 7.56 8.71 -19.17
N CYS A 172 8.25 8.73 -18.04
CA CYS A 172 7.75 8.35 -16.74
C CYS A 172 7.61 9.59 -15.87
N TYR A 173 6.37 9.89 -15.51
CA TYR A 173 6.05 10.96 -14.57
C TYR A 173 5.66 10.38 -13.22
N VAL A 174 5.93 11.14 -12.17
CA VAL A 174 5.59 10.80 -10.81
C VAL A 174 4.78 11.92 -10.17
N HIS A 175 3.72 11.53 -9.50
CA HIS A 175 2.96 12.42 -8.63
C HIS A 175 3.30 12.06 -7.19
N ILE A 176 3.97 12.99 -6.49
CA ILE A 176 4.21 12.91 -5.05
C ILE A 176 3.08 13.64 -4.35
N MET A 177 2.28 12.89 -3.60
CA MET A 177 1.18 13.42 -2.81
C MET A 177 1.74 14.28 -1.67
N LYS A 178 1.35 15.56 -1.64
CA LYS A 178 1.73 16.50 -0.57
C LYS A 178 0.66 16.61 0.50
N GLU A 179 -0.60 16.56 0.08
CA GLU A 179 -1.79 16.75 0.91
C GLU A 179 -2.79 15.63 0.60
N GLY A 180 -3.58 15.27 1.60
CA GLY A 180 -4.54 14.18 1.52
C GLY A 180 -4.11 12.92 2.28
N LEU A 181 -5.05 12.00 2.43
CA LEU A 181 -4.83 10.70 3.05
C LEU A 181 -4.60 9.66 1.97
N CYS A 182 -3.47 8.97 2.05
CA CYS A 182 -3.23 7.75 1.30
C CYS A 182 -2.40 6.85 2.20
N SER A 183 -2.89 5.65 2.42
CA SER A 183 -2.17 4.62 3.16
C SER A 183 -2.30 3.32 2.37
N ARG A 184 -1.18 2.66 2.15
CA ARG A 184 -1.17 1.32 1.56
C ARG A 184 -1.26 0.32 2.69
N VAL A 185 -2.32 -0.46 2.66
CA VAL A 185 -2.53 -1.54 3.61
C VAL A 185 -2.09 -2.84 2.95
N SER A 186 -0.93 -3.35 3.33
CA SER A 186 -0.42 -4.65 2.84
C SER A 186 0.04 -5.58 3.95
N THR A 187 0.02 -5.12 5.20
CA THR A 187 0.39 -5.90 6.38
C THR A 187 -0.63 -5.64 7.48
N LEU A 188 -0.75 -6.58 8.42
CA LEU A 188 -1.64 -6.43 9.57
C LEU A 188 -1.35 -5.16 10.39
N GLY A 189 -0.07 -4.82 10.58
CA GLY A 189 0.32 -3.59 11.27
C GLY A 189 -0.17 -2.33 10.56
N LEU A 190 -0.01 -2.27 9.24
CA LEU A 190 -0.52 -1.15 8.43
C LEU A 190 -2.05 -1.10 8.42
N TYR A 191 -2.72 -2.25 8.46
CA TYR A 191 -4.18 -2.33 8.57
C TYR A 191 -4.68 -1.77 9.92
N MET A 192 -4.02 -2.13 11.02
CA MET A 192 -4.38 -1.60 12.33
C MET A 192 -4.14 -0.09 12.43
N GLU A 193 -3.01 0.39 11.91
CA GLU A 193 -2.72 1.82 11.90
C GLU A 193 -3.71 2.59 11.02
N ALA A 194 -4.07 2.05 9.84
CA ALA A 194 -5.10 2.64 9.00
C ALA A 194 -6.43 2.75 9.76
N ASN A 195 -6.88 1.67 10.42
CA ASN A 195 -8.12 1.68 11.20
C ASN A 195 -8.07 2.63 12.40
N ARG A 196 -6.91 2.82 13.03
CA ARG A 196 -6.72 3.80 14.12
C ARG A 196 -6.82 5.24 13.63
N GLN A 197 -6.41 5.49 12.39
CA GLN A 197 -6.51 6.81 11.79
C GLN A 197 -7.94 7.14 11.37
N VAL A 198 -8.78 6.13 11.05
CA VAL A 198 -10.19 6.34 10.65
C VAL A 198 -10.97 7.21 11.63
N PRO A 199 -11.03 6.96 12.96
CA PRO A 199 -11.66 7.85 13.93
C PRO A 199 -11.28 9.33 13.82
N LYS A 200 -9.99 9.60 13.58
CA LYS A 200 -9.45 10.97 13.48
C LYS A 200 -9.86 11.64 12.17
N LEU A 201 -10.02 10.83 11.13
CA LEU A 201 -10.24 11.28 9.76
C LEU A 201 -11.72 11.27 9.38
N LEU A 202 -12.56 10.50 10.07
CA LEU A 202 -13.99 10.44 9.86
C LEU A 202 -14.62 11.83 10.01
N SER A 203 -14.16 12.59 11.01
CA SER A 203 -14.57 13.99 11.23
C SER A 203 -14.24 14.92 10.05
N VAL A 204 -13.25 14.59 9.23
CA VAL A 204 -12.79 15.39 8.09
C VAL A 204 -13.40 14.89 6.77
N LEU A 205 -13.54 13.56 6.62
CA LEU A 205 -13.99 12.93 5.38
C LEU A 205 -15.51 12.85 5.26
N CYS A 206 -16.20 12.51 6.36
CA CYS A 206 -17.64 12.30 6.41
C CYS A 206 -18.22 12.95 7.67
N PRO A 207 -18.45 14.28 7.67
CA PRO A 207 -19.02 14.98 8.83
C PRO A 207 -20.44 14.52 9.20
N GLU A 208 -21.14 13.80 8.29
CA GLU A 208 -22.47 13.25 8.52
C GLU A 208 -22.47 11.91 9.25
N GLU A 209 -21.36 11.16 9.23
CA GLU A 209 -21.27 9.87 9.90
C GLU A 209 -20.83 10.04 11.36
N SER A 210 -21.70 9.61 12.27
CA SER A 210 -21.37 9.59 13.69
C SER A 210 -20.42 8.42 14.01
N MET A 211 -19.43 8.68 14.84
CA MET A 211 -18.50 7.69 15.41
C MET A 211 -19.19 6.48 16.06
N ILE A 212 -20.44 6.67 16.47
CA ILE A 212 -21.31 5.62 16.97
C ILE A 212 -22.50 5.55 16.03
N HIS A 213 -22.72 4.40 15.40
CA HIS A 213 -23.87 4.24 14.53
C HIS A 213 -25.20 4.33 15.33
N PRO A 214 -26.24 5.04 14.85
CA PRO A 214 -27.50 5.21 15.59
C PRO A 214 -28.24 3.90 15.91
N SER A 215 -28.05 2.85 15.11
CA SER A 215 -28.68 1.53 15.35
C SER A 215 -27.98 0.71 16.44
N ALA A 216 -26.82 1.14 16.93
CA ALA A 216 -26.11 0.44 18.00
C ALA A 216 -26.88 0.57 19.33
N GLN A 217 -27.15 -0.56 19.97
CA GLN A 217 -27.84 -0.63 21.24
C GLN A 217 -26.81 -0.57 22.37
N ILE A 218 -26.65 0.61 22.94
CA ILE A 218 -25.61 0.89 23.95
C ILE A 218 -26.30 1.23 25.27
N VAL A 219 -26.08 0.39 26.28
CA VAL A 219 -26.69 0.62 27.60
C VAL A 219 -26.03 1.80 28.33
N ASN A 220 -24.70 1.95 28.24
CA ASN A 220 -23.99 3.05 28.89
C ASN A 220 -22.96 3.74 27.96
N LYS A 221 -23.34 4.92 27.47
CA LYS A 221 -22.51 5.70 26.51
C LYS A 221 -21.25 6.32 27.15
N HIS A 222 -21.21 6.51 28.47
CA HIS A 222 -20.12 7.23 29.14
C HIS A 222 -18.79 6.46 29.20
N LEU A 223 -18.83 5.14 29.04
CA LEU A 223 -17.65 4.28 29.12
C LEU A 223 -16.94 4.07 27.78
N ILE A 224 -17.45 4.67 26.70
CA ILE A 224 -16.90 4.59 25.35
C ILE A 224 -15.98 5.78 25.14
N GLY A 225 -14.71 5.51 24.81
CA GLY A 225 -13.74 6.54 24.48
C GLY A 225 -14.06 7.25 23.16
N VAL A 226 -13.71 8.53 23.09
CA VAL A 226 -13.94 9.39 21.92
C VAL A 226 -13.24 8.90 20.64
N ASP A 227 -12.17 8.13 20.79
CA ASP A 227 -11.37 7.57 19.69
C ASP A 227 -11.87 6.18 19.23
N SER A 228 -13.04 5.75 19.69
CA SER A 228 -13.59 4.42 19.38
C SER A 228 -14.71 4.52 18.33
N LEU A 229 -14.69 3.64 17.34
CA LEU A 229 -15.68 3.55 16.27
C LEU A 229 -16.57 2.33 16.50
N ILE A 230 -17.89 2.49 16.43
CA ILE A 230 -18.86 1.40 16.64
C ILE A 230 -19.78 1.29 15.43
N GLY A 231 -19.75 0.12 14.80
CA GLY A 231 -20.58 -0.25 13.66
C GLY A 231 -22.06 -0.47 13.98
N PRO A 232 -22.89 -0.64 12.94
CA PRO A 232 -24.34 -0.81 13.07
C PRO A 232 -24.72 -2.10 13.79
N ASP A 233 -25.88 -2.08 14.46
CA ASP A 233 -26.55 -3.23 15.10
C ASP A 233 -25.72 -3.93 16.18
N THR A 234 -24.69 -3.26 16.68
CA THR A 234 -23.85 -3.73 17.76
C THR A 234 -24.53 -3.50 19.10
N GLN A 235 -24.51 -4.53 19.96
CA GLN A 235 -25.06 -4.51 21.30
C GLN A 235 -23.92 -4.42 22.32
N ILE A 236 -24.00 -3.44 23.23
CA ILE A 236 -22.98 -3.22 24.26
C ILE A 236 -23.64 -3.24 25.63
N GLY A 237 -23.22 -4.22 26.44
CA GLY A 237 -23.66 -4.46 27.80
C GLY A 237 -23.18 -3.41 28.81
N GLU A 238 -23.63 -3.58 30.05
CA GLU A 238 -23.34 -2.70 31.18
C GLU A 238 -21.89 -2.80 31.65
N LYS A 239 -21.35 -1.68 32.17
CA LYS A 239 -19.98 -1.60 32.74
C LYS A 239 -18.86 -2.00 31.76
N SER A 240 -19.15 -2.00 30.46
CA SER A 240 -18.19 -2.31 29.41
C SER A 240 -17.40 -1.07 29.02
N SER A 241 -16.07 -1.18 28.95
CA SER A 241 -15.18 -0.05 28.63
C SER A 241 -14.46 -0.27 27.30
N ILE A 242 -14.61 0.68 26.37
CA ILE A 242 -14.08 0.57 25.01
C ILE A 242 -13.21 1.78 24.71
N LYS A 243 -11.90 1.59 24.53
CA LYS A 243 -10.94 2.70 24.35
C LYS A 243 -10.03 2.47 23.14
N ARG A 244 -10.00 3.43 22.21
CA ARG A 244 -9.18 3.40 20.99
C ARG A 244 -9.41 2.11 20.18
N SER A 245 -10.65 1.67 20.08
CA SER A 245 -10.99 0.39 19.45
C SER A 245 -12.00 0.62 18.33
N VAL A 246 -11.90 -0.19 17.28
CA VAL A 246 -12.84 -0.19 16.16
C VAL A 246 -13.64 -1.48 16.22
N ILE A 247 -14.96 -1.35 16.24
CA ILE A 247 -15.91 -2.46 16.35
C ILE A 247 -16.77 -2.47 15.09
N GLY A 248 -16.81 -3.63 14.42
CA GLY A 248 -17.63 -3.85 13.23
C GLY A 248 -19.13 -3.94 13.51
N SER A 249 -19.87 -4.46 12.53
CA SER A 249 -21.33 -4.57 12.58
C SER A 249 -21.81 -5.83 13.31
N SER A 250 -22.99 -5.75 13.92
CA SER A 250 -23.70 -6.88 14.54
C SER A 250 -22.90 -7.60 15.63
N CYS A 251 -22.01 -6.88 16.32
CA CYS A 251 -21.23 -7.45 17.41
C CYS A 251 -22.06 -7.50 18.70
N VAL A 252 -21.85 -8.53 19.52
CA VAL A 252 -22.52 -8.69 20.82
C VAL A 252 -21.46 -8.64 21.90
N ILE A 253 -21.38 -7.52 22.61
CA ILE A 253 -20.45 -7.29 23.71
C ILE A 253 -21.24 -7.35 25.01
N ARG A 254 -21.00 -8.38 25.82
CA ARG A 254 -21.68 -8.58 27.11
C ARG A 254 -21.10 -7.67 28.21
N ASP A 255 -21.69 -7.78 29.39
CA ASP A 255 -21.40 -6.93 30.54
C ASP A 255 -19.97 -7.12 31.07
N ARG A 256 -19.47 -6.08 31.77
CA ARG A 256 -18.18 -6.10 32.47
C ARG A 256 -16.98 -6.43 31.57
N THR A 257 -17.04 -6.07 30.28
CA THR A 257 -15.95 -6.31 29.33
C THR A 257 -15.01 -5.11 29.24
N SER A 258 -13.73 -5.36 28.97
CA SER A 258 -12.73 -4.30 28.76
C SER A 258 -12.03 -4.51 27.42
N ILE A 259 -12.18 -3.55 26.50
CA ILE A 259 -11.67 -3.63 25.14
C ILE A 259 -10.82 -2.40 24.87
N THR A 260 -9.51 -2.58 24.75
CA THR A 260 -8.58 -1.46 24.56
C THR A 260 -7.65 -1.71 23.38
N ASN A 261 -7.57 -0.75 22.46
CA ASN A 261 -6.69 -0.84 21.30
C ASN A 261 -6.95 -2.09 20.44
N CYS A 262 -8.22 -2.45 20.25
CA CYS A 262 -8.60 -3.67 19.55
C CYS A 262 -9.35 -3.37 18.26
N LEU A 263 -9.28 -4.31 17.33
CA LEU A 263 -10.08 -4.33 16.12
C LEU A 263 -10.99 -5.55 16.15
N LEU A 264 -12.30 -5.34 16.30
CA LEU A 264 -13.32 -6.37 16.16
C LEU A 264 -13.94 -6.21 14.78
N MET A 265 -13.96 -7.29 13.98
CA MET A 265 -14.67 -7.30 12.71
C MET A 265 -16.19 -7.51 12.93
N ASN A 266 -16.88 -8.20 12.04
CA ASN A 266 -18.33 -8.34 12.07
C ASN A 266 -18.79 -9.59 12.82
N SER A 267 -19.97 -9.51 13.43
CA SER A 267 -20.62 -10.65 14.10
C SER A 267 -19.77 -11.30 15.19
N VAL A 268 -18.94 -10.51 15.88
CA VAL A 268 -18.10 -10.99 16.98
C VAL A 268 -18.91 -11.00 18.27
N THR A 269 -18.83 -12.10 19.01
CA THR A 269 -19.47 -12.24 20.33
C THR A 269 -18.41 -12.24 21.41
N VAL A 270 -18.48 -11.26 22.32
CA VAL A 270 -17.62 -11.15 23.49
C VAL A 270 -18.47 -11.38 24.74
N GLU A 271 -18.25 -12.50 25.41
CA GLU A 271 -18.99 -12.87 26.61
C GLU A 271 -18.50 -12.13 27.86
N GLU A 272 -19.27 -12.26 28.94
CA GLU A 272 -19.15 -11.46 30.15
C GLU A 272 -17.76 -11.56 30.82
N GLY A 273 -17.26 -10.43 31.32
CA GLY A 273 -16.01 -10.40 32.10
C GLY A 273 -14.73 -10.58 31.29
N SER A 274 -14.81 -10.55 29.96
CA SER A 274 -13.65 -10.71 29.08
C SER A 274 -12.80 -9.43 29.01
N SER A 275 -11.48 -9.59 28.97
CA SER A 275 -10.52 -8.49 28.78
C SER A 275 -9.70 -8.70 27.52
N ILE A 276 -9.74 -7.72 26.64
CA ILE A 276 -9.11 -7.77 25.32
C ILE A 276 -8.25 -6.53 25.14
N HIS A 277 -6.96 -6.75 24.87
CA HIS A 277 -5.99 -5.68 24.70
C HIS A 277 -5.15 -5.89 23.44
N GLY A 278 -5.00 -4.87 22.61
CA GLY A 278 -4.07 -4.89 21.47
C GLY A 278 -4.34 -6.02 20.49
N SER A 279 -5.57 -6.53 20.38
CA SER A 279 -5.87 -7.77 19.65
C SER A 279 -6.77 -7.52 18.45
N VAL A 280 -6.61 -8.35 17.42
CA VAL A 280 -7.44 -8.33 16.20
C VAL A 280 -8.29 -9.58 16.20
N ILE A 281 -9.60 -9.40 16.13
CA ILE A 281 -10.57 -10.48 16.21
C ILE A 281 -11.42 -10.47 14.94
N CYS A 282 -11.35 -11.57 14.20
CA CYS A 282 -11.98 -11.68 12.89
C CYS A 282 -13.46 -12.05 12.99
N ASN A 283 -14.11 -12.11 11.82
CA ASN A 283 -15.54 -12.33 11.69
C ASN A 283 -16.00 -13.61 12.41
N ASN A 284 -17.17 -13.54 13.05
CA ASN A 284 -17.84 -14.68 13.68
C ASN A 284 -17.05 -15.34 14.81
N ALA A 285 -16.03 -14.67 15.36
CA ALA A 285 -15.30 -15.18 16.50
C ALA A 285 -16.14 -15.07 17.79
N VAL A 286 -16.00 -16.05 18.67
CA VAL A 286 -16.70 -16.12 19.95
C VAL A 286 -15.68 -16.20 21.08
N ILE A 287 -15.69 -15.20 21.96
CA ILE A 287 -14.83 -15.13 23.13
C ILE A 287 -15.70 -15.46 24.34
N GLU A 288 -15.45 -16.59 24.98
CA GLU A 288 -16.23 -17.04 26.12
C GLU A 288 -15.92 -16.28 27.42
N THR A 289 -16.75 -16.51 28.43
CA THR A 289 -16.77 -15.74 29.69
C THR A 289 -15.41 -15.71 30.39
N GLY A 290 -14.97 -14.53 30.79
CA GLY A 290 -13.76 -14.33 31.59
C GLY A 290 -12.44 -14.57 30.85
N ALA A 291 -12.43 -14.62 29.52
CA ALA A 291 -11.20 -14.78 28.75
C ALA A 291 -10.31 -13.52 28.83
N GLU A 292 -9.00 -13.71 28.91
CA GLU A 292 -8.00 -12.65 28.85
C GLU A 292 -7.15 -12.81 27.59
N ILE A 293 -7.26 -11.85 26.67
CA ILE A 293 -6.61 -11.88 25.36
C ILE A 293 -5.75 -10.63 25.21
N LYS A 294 -4.46 -10.83 24.99
CA LYS A 294 -3.50 -9.73 24.84
C LYS A 294 -2.58 -9.93 23.64
N ASP A 295 -2.55 -8.95 22.75
CA ASP A 295 -1.70 -8.93 21.56
C ASP A 295 -1.88 -10.20 20.70
N CYS A 296 -3.11 -10.71 20.61
CA CYS A 296 -3.44 -11.92 19.85
C CYS A 296 -4.16 -11.61 18.54
N LEU A 297 -4.00 -12.52 17.58
CA LEU A 297 -4.76 -12.54 16.34
C LEU A 297 -5.72 -13.73 16.39
N VAL A 298 -7.02 -13.47 16.37
CA VAL A 298 -8.07 -14.50 16.40
C VAL A 298 -8.69 -14.61 15.02
N GLY A 299 -8.60 -15.80 14.43
CA GLY A 299 -9.14 -16.11 13.11
C GLY A 299 -10.66 -16.16 13.08
N SER A 300 -11.20 -16.20 11.87
CA SER A 300 -12.65 -16.27 11.64
C SER A 300 -13.26 -17.55 12.23
N GLY A 301 -14.45 -17.41 12.82
CA GLY A 301 -15.22 -18.53 13.38
C GLY A 301 -14.56 -19.24 14.57
N GLN A 302 -13.45 -18.71 15.11
CA GLN A 302 -12.77 -19.33 16.23
C GLN A 302 -13.49 -19.08 17.55
N ARG A 303 -13.47 -20.09 18.42
CA ARG A 303 -14.01 -20.00 19.78
C ARG A 303 -12.89 -20.05 20.79
N ILE A 304 -12.80 -19.03 21.63
CA ILE A 304 -11.84 -18.98 22.74
C ILE A 304 -12.54 -19.46 24.01
N GLU A 305 -11.98 -20.48 24.63
CA GLU A 305 -12.51 -21.10 25.84
C GLU A 305 -12.63 -20.13 27.02
N ALA A 306 -13.63 -20.37 27.88
CA ALA A 306 -13.89 -19.58 29.07
C ALA A 306 -12.67 -19.57 30.00
N LYS A 307 -12.35 -18.40 30.55
CA LYS A 307 -11.20 -18.15 31.44
C LYS A 307 -9.83 -18.46 30.82
N ALA A 308 -9.75 -18.66 29.50
CA ALA A 308 -8.47 -18.84 28.83
C ALA A 308 -7.64 -17.54 28.88
N LYS A 309 -6.33 -17.69 29.09
CA LYS A 309 -5.35 -16.60 29.00
C LYS A 309 -4.50 -16.82 27.76
N ARG A 310 -4.58 -15.90 26.80
CA ARG A 310 -3.86 -15.97 25.52
C ARG A 310 -3.04 -14.70 25.34
N MET A 311 -1.76 -14.86 25.01
CA MET A 311 -0.85 -13.72 24.89
C MET A 311 0.14 -13.92 23.73
N ASN A 312 0.21 -12.96 22.80
CA ASN A 312 1.10 -13.01 21.63
C ASN A 312 0.94 -14.30 20.80
N GLU A 313 -0.31 -14.73 20.59
CA GLU A 313 -0.64 -15.93 19.84
C GLU A 313 -1.50 -15.63 18.62
N VAL A 314 -1.27 -16.40 17.56
CA VAL A 314 -2.12 -16.45 16.38
C VAL A 314 -3.01 -17.69 16.53
N ILE A 315 -4.29 -17.46 16.79
CA ILE A 315 -5.31 -18.49 17.00
C ILE A 315 -6.10 -18.58 15.70
N VAL A 316 -5.71 -19.48 14.81
CA VAL A 316 -6.36 -19.69 13.52
C VAL A 316 -6.76 -21.16 13.44
N GLY A 317 -7.99 -21.44 12.99
CA GLY A 317 -8.44 -22.81 12.75
C GLY A 317 -7.70 -23.41 11.55
N ASN A 318 -7.56 -24.74 11.54
CA ASN A 318 -6.76 -25.44 10.54
C ASN A 318 -7.17 -25.20 9.07
N ASP A 319 -8.37 -24.64 8.80
CA ASP A 319 -8.97 -24.62 7.46
C ASP A 319 -9.16 -23.24 6.81
N GLN A 320 -8.75 -22.13 7.43
CA GLN A 320 -8.92 -20.81 6.81
C GLN A 320 -7.65 -19.96 6.97
N LEU A 321 -6.92 -19.81 5.85
CA LEU A 321 -5.98 -18.71 5.71
C LEU A 321 -6.76 -17.40 5.88
N MET A 322 -6.17 -16.49 6.65
CA MET A 322 -6.72 -15.15 6.87
C MET A 322 -6.65 -14.37 5.57
N GLU A 323 -7.78 -14.20 4.88
CA GLU A 323 -7.92 -13.20 3.83
C GLU A 323 -8.21 -11.85 4.52
N ILE A 324 -7.23 -10.94 4.47
CA ILE A 324 -7.34 -9.54 4.88
C ILE A 324 -7.56 -8.70 3.62
#